data_AF-A0A962X406-F1
#
_entry.id   AF-A0A962X406-F1
#
_cell.length_a   1.000
_cell.length_b   1.000
_cell.length_c   1.000
_cell.angle_alpha   90.00
_cell.angle_beta   90.00
_cell.angle_gamma   90.00
#
_symmetry.space_group_name_H-M   'P 1'
#
loop_
_entity.id
_entity.type
_entity.pdbx_description
1 polymer ?
#
loop_
_entity_poly.entity_id
_entity_poly.type
_entity_poly.pdbx_seq_one_letter_code
_entity_poly.pdbx_strand_id
1 'polypeptide(L)'
;MPTSAYNVALAKNAANHVALSPLSFIARSADIYPNHVAVVHGAVRRTWSETYRRCRQLADALVRRGVKKGDTVAYVAANTPELFEAHFGVPMTGAVLNA
;
A
#
# COMPACT_ATOMS: atom_id res chain seq x y z
N MET A 1 -23.90 0.93 22.73
CA MET A 1 -23.33 -0.28 22.10
C MET A 1 -23.63 -1.46 23.02
N PRO A 2 -24.21 -2.57 22.56
CA PRO A 2 -24.46 -3.72 23.41
C PRO A 2 -23.13 -4.30 23.90
N THR A 3 -23.09 -4.73 25.15
CA THR A 3 -21.93 -5.36 25.81
C THR A 3 -21.76 -6.80 25.31
N SER A 4 -21.36 -6.94 24.06
CA SER A 4 -21.02 -8.24 23.47
C SER A 4 -19.80 -8.83 24.18
N ALA A 5 -19.84 -10.12 24.53
CA ALA A 5 -18.69 -10.82 25.10
C ALA A 5 -17.42 -10.68 24.22
N TYR A 6 -17.59 -10.56 22.90
CA TYR A 6 -16.49 -10.32 21.96
C TYR A 6 -15.82 -8.95 22.13
N ASN A 7 -16.52 -7.95 22.70
CA ASN A 7 -15.99 -6.60 22.90
C ASN A 7 -15.34 -6.39 24.28
N VAL A 8 -15.66 -7.23 25.26
CA VAL A 8 -15.18 -7.10 26.66
C VAL A 8 -14.27 -8.23 27.12
N ALA A 9 -14.46 -9.47 26.64
CA ALA A 9 -13.71 -10.63 27.10
C ALA A 9 -12.60 -11.08 26.12
N LEU A 10 -12.52 -10.48 24.93
CA LEU A 10 -11.58 -10.87 23.90
C LEU A 10 -10.53 -9.78 23.66
N ALA A 11 -9.54 -9.70 24.55
CA ALA A 11 -8.42 -8.77 24.39
C ALA A 11 -7.68 -8.99 23.06
N LYS A 12 -7.18 -7.91 22.47
CA LYS A 12 -6.39 -7.96 21.24
C LYS A 12 -5.14 -8.80 21.46
N ASN A 13 -4.94 -9.77 20.57
CA ASN A 13 -3.80 -10.66 20.52
C ASN A 13 -3.45 -10.94 19.05
N ALA A 14 -2.40 -11.71 18.80
CA ALA A 14 -1.93 -11.98 17.44
C ALA A 14 -2.94 -12.76 16.58
N ALA A 15 -3.86 -13.52 17.19
CA ALA A 15 -4.85 -14.32 16.46
C ALA A 15 -6.09 -13.51 16.04
N ASN A 16 -6.42 -12.42 16.73
CA ASN A 16 -7.64 -11.63 16.46
C ASN A 16 -7.39 -10.17 16.07
N HIS A 17 -6.12 -9.73 16.02
CA HIS A 17 -5.78 -8.35 15.70
C HIS A 17 -4.53 -8.25 14.81
N VAL A 18 -4.67 -7.50 13.73
CA VAL A 18 -3.57 -7.03 12.89
C VAL A 18 -3.79 -5.55 12.57
N ALA A 19 -2.74 -4.73 12.68
CA ALA A 19 -2.85 -3.33 12.29
C ALA A 19 -3.10 -3.25 10.78
N LEU A 20 -4.10 -2.48 10.38
CA LEU A 20 -4.38 -2.25 8.96
C LEU A 20 -3.23 -1.48 8.34
N SER A 21 -2.73 -1.98 7.22
CA SER A 21 -1.67 -1.34 6.45
C SER A 21 -2.02 -1.42 4.97
N PRO A 22 -1.95 -0.30 4.22
CA PRO A 22 -2.05 -0.33 2.76
C PRO A 22 -1.07 -1.34 2.13
N LEU A 23 0.08 -1.56 2.77
CA LEU A 23 1.11 -2.50 2.30
C LEU A 23 0.68 -3.96 2.42
N SER A 24 -0.03 -4.33 3.50
CA SER A 24 -0.56 -5.70 3.62
C SER A 24 -1.70 -5.94 2.65
N PHE A 25 -2.52 -4.92 2.38
CA PHE A 25 -3.59 -5.00 1.38
C PHE A 25 -3.07 -5.19 -0.05
N ILE A 26 -2.15 -4.35 -0.53
CA ILE A 26 -1.67 -4.45 -1.91
C ILE A 26 -0.90 -5.75 -2.17
N ALA A 27 -0.11 -6.22 -1.19
CA ALA A 27 0.59 -7.49 -1.30
C ALA A 27 -0.41 -8.66 -1.40
N ARG A 28 -1.45 -8.66 -0.55
CA ARG A 28 -2.50 -9.68 -0.59
C ARG A 28 -3.31 -9.64 -1.88
N SER A 29 -3.66 -8.46 -2.39
CA SER A 29 -4.41 -8.33 -3.65
C SER A 29 -3.60 -8.85 -4.84
N ALA A 30 -2.30 -8.59 -4.88
CA ALA A 30 -1.42 -9.10 -5.93
C ALA A 30 -1.22 -10.63 -5.87
N ASP A 31 -1.29 -11.22 -4.68
CA ASP A 31 -1.18 -12.67 -4.46
C ASP A 31 -2.48 -13.41 -4.80
N ILE A 32 -3.62 -12.92 -4.28
CA ILE A 32 -4.92 -13.60 -4.42
C ILE A 32 -5.59 -13.28 -5.76
N TYR A 33 -5.44 -12.06 -6.29
CA TYR A 33 -6.11 -11.59 -7.50
C TYR A 33 -5.14 -11.05 -8.56
N PRO A 34 -4.07 -11.79 -8.92
CA PRO A 34 -2.96 -11.26 -9.71
C PRO A 34 -3.36 -10.68 -11.07
N ASN A 35 -4.39 -11.27 -11.69
CA ASN A 35 -4.87 -10.91 -13.03
C ASN A 35 -6.08 -9.97 -13.03
N HIS A 36 -6.64 -9.63 -11.86
CA HIS A 36 -7.74 -8.67 -11.78
C HIS A 36 -7.21 -7.26 -12.01
N VAL A 37 -7.98 -6.45 -12.74
CA VAL A 37 -7.66 -5.05 -13.01
C VAL A 37 -7.68 -4.25 -11.70
N ALA A 38 -6.56 -3.58 -11.41
CA ALA A 38 -6.37 -2.73 -10.24
C ALA A 38 -6.53 -1.24 -10.59
N VAL A 39 -6.05 -0.83 -11.77
CA VAL A 39 -6.06 0.56 -12.22
C VAL A 39 -6.58 0.65 -13.65
N VAL A 40 -7.48 1.61 -13.88
CA VAL A 40 -7.95 2.02 -15.21
C VAL A 40 -7.74 3.53 -15.32
N HIS A 41 -6.94 3.96 -16.29
CA HIS A 41 -6.67 5.38 -16.55
C HIS A 41 -6.49 5.63 -18.05
N GLY A 42 -7.54 6.11 -18.72
CA GLY A 42 -7.59 6.21 -20.17
C GLY A 42 -7.40 4.82 -20.82
N ALA A 43 -6.43 4.70 -21.72
CA ALA A 43 -6.08 3.42 -22.33
C ALA A 43 -5.30 2.48 -21.38
N VAL A 44 -4.71 3.00 -20.30
CA VAL A 44 -3.92 2.20 -19.37
C VAL A 44 -4.85 1.32 -18.54
N ARG A 45 -4.60 0.00 -18.58
CA ARG A 45 -5.16 -0.98 -17.65
C ARG A 45 -3.98 -1.73 -17.02
N ARG A 46 -3.96 -1.81 -15.68
CA ARG A 46 -2.93 -2.57 -14.94
C ARG A 46 -3.59 -3.56 -14.01
N THR A 47 -3.06 -4.77 -13.96
CA THR A 47 -3.51 -5.80 -13.00
C THR A 47 -2.92 -5.56 -11.61
N TRP A 48 -3.43 -6.24 -10.59
CA TRP A 48 -2.84 -6.15 -9.24
C TRP A 48 -1.38 -6.61 -9.18
N SER A 49 -1.01 -7.66 -9.93
CA SER A 49 0.39 -8.12 -9.99
C SER A 49 1.31 -7.08 -10.64
N GLU A 50 0.87 -6.43 -11.72
CA GLU A 50 1.62 -5.36 -12.39
C GLU A 50 1.77 -4.14 -11.50
N THR A 51 0.68 -3.68 -10.90
CA THR A 51 0.66 -2.55 -9.97
C THR A 51 1.60 -2.79 -8.79
N TYR A 52 1.52 -3.96 -8.13
CA TYR A 52 2.40 -4.28 -7.00
C TYR A 52 3.88 -4.31 -7.40
N ARG A 53 4.20 -4.89 -8.55
CA ARG A 53 5.56 -4.86 -9.12
C ARG A 53 6.06 -3.43 -9.34
N ARG A 54 5.22 -2.54 -9.87
CA ARG A 54 5.56 -1.14 -10.10
C ARG A 54 5.78 -0.37 -8.78
N CYS A 55 4.94 -0.59 -7.78
CA CYS A 55 5.14 -0.02 -6.44
C CYS A 55 6.48 -0.45 -5.82
N ARG A 56 6.86 -1.74 -5.97
CA ARG A 56 8.16 -2.23 -5.50
C ARG A 56 9.33 -1.63 -6.26
N GLN A 57 9.21 -1.45 -7.57
CA GLN A 57 10.23 -0.78 -8.39
C GLN A 57 10.42 0.67 -7.99
N LEU A 58 9.33 1.39 -7.70
CA LEU A 58 9.39 2.76 -7.17
C LEU A 58 10.09 2.78 -5.80
N ALA A 59 9.72 1.87 -4.89
CA ALA A 59 10.33 1.77 -3.56
C ALA A 59 11.85 1.52 -3.66
N ASP A 60 12.27 0.57 -4.48
CA ASP A 60 13.69 0.27 -4.73
C ASP A 60 14.43 1.47 -5.32
N ALA A 61 13.83 2.17 -6.30
CA ALA A 61 14.42 3.37 -6.87
C ALA A 61 14.60 4.50 -5.84
N LEU A 62 13.64 4.68 -4.92
CA LEU A 62 13.73 5.67 -3.84
C LEU A 62 14.82 5.30 -2.82
N VAL A 63 14.90 4.03 -2.42
CA VAL A 63 15.97 3.54 -1.53
C VAL A 63 17.35 3.78 -2.16
N ARG A 64 17.52 3.49 -3.47
CA ARG A 64 18.77 3.76 -4.19
C ARG A 64 19.11 5.25 -4.29
N ARG A 65 18.12 6.13 -4.19
CA ARG A 65 18.31 7.59 -4.10
C ARG A 65 18.52 8.11 -2.68
N GLY A 66 18.61 7.21 -1.70
CA GLY A 66 18.96 7.55 -0.33
C GLY A 66 17.77 7.84 0.58
N VAL A 67 16.53 7.57 0.15
CA VAL A 67 15.35 7.67 1.02
C VAL A 67 15.43 6.61 2.11
N LYS A 68 15.23 7.04 3.36
CA LYS A 68 15.28 6.21 4.56
C LYS A 68 13.93 6.17 5.27
N LYS A 69 13.81 5.23 6.19
CA LYS A 69 12.66 5.13 7.09
C LYS A 69 12.49 6.44 7.87
N GLY A 70 11.26 6.96 7.88
CA GLY A 70 10.91 8.21 8.55
C GLY A 70 11.12 9.47 7.71
N ASP A 71 11.77 9.37 6.55
CA ASP A 71 11.86 10.51 5.62
C ASP A 71 10.47 10.85 5.07
N THR A 72 10.28 12.12 4.70
CA THR A 72 9.08 12.55 3.99
C THR A 72 9.38 12.72 2.50
N VAL A 73 8.57 12.10 1.64
CA VAL A 73 8.65 12.24 0.19
C VAL A 73 7.47 13.08 -0.29
N ALA A 74 7.76 14.29 -0.78
CA ALA A 74 6.77 15.14 -1.41
C ALA A 74 6.49 14.67 -2.85
N TYR A 75 5.23 14.64 -3.25
CA TYR A 75 4.81 14.25 -4.59
C TYR A 75 4.02 15.38 -5.24
N VAL A 76 4.57 15.99 -6.30
CA VAL A 76 3.94 17.08 -7.05
C VAL A 76 3.60 16.58 -8.44
N ALA A 77 2.35 16.15 -8.65
CA ALA A 77 1.89 15.65 -9.93
C ALA A 77 0.36 15.72 -10.07
N ALA A 78 -0.13 15.40 -11.26
CA ALA A 78 -1.55 15.16 -11.49
C ALA A 78 -2.02 13.83 -10.87
N ASN A 79 -3.33 13.60 -10.84
CA ASN A 79 -3.94 12.35 -10.40
C ASN A 79 -3.75 11.25 -11.47
N THR A 80 -2.55 10.67 -11.53
CA THR A 80 -2.19 9.60 -12.47
C THR A 80 -1.96 8.27 -11.75
N PRO A 81 -1.88 7.14 -12.48
CA PRO A 81 -1.54 5.85 -11.90
C PRO A 81 -0.23 5.84 -11.11
N GLU A 82 0.73 6.71 -11.45
CA GLU A 82 2.01 6.83 -10.76
C GLU A 82 1.85 7.48 -9.36
N LEU A 83 0.89 8.40 -9.19
CA LEU A 83 0.52 8.91 -7.86
C LEU A 83 -0.13 7.81 -7.03
N PHE A 84 -1.01 7.00 -7.63
CA PHE A 84 -1.58 5.83 -6.97
C PHE A 84 -0.48 4.84 -6.53
N GLU A 85 0.51 4.58 -7.38
CA GLU A 85 1.67 3.75 -7.05
C GLU A 85 2.50 4.35 -5.90
N ALA A 86 2.64 5.67 -5.84
CA ALA A 86 3.38 6.35 -4.77
C ALA A 86 2.78 6.14 -3.38
N HIS A 87 1.45 6.01 -3.28
CA HIS A 87 0.75 5.71 -2.01
C HIS A 87 1.14 4.36 -1.41
N PHE A 88 1.74 3.46 -2.20
CA PHE A 88 2.29 2.20 -1.71
C PHE A 88 3.82 2.19 -1.77
N GLY A 89 4.41 2.67 -2.86
CA GLY A 89 5.86 2.65 -3.08
C GLY A 89 6.65 3.49 -2.08
N VAL A 90 6.13 4.66 -1.67
CA VAL A 90 6.79 5.48 -0.63
C VAL A 90 6.71 4.78 0.74
N PRO A 91 5.54 4.34 1.24
CA PRO A 91 5.50 3.60 2.51
C PRO A 91 6.28 2.28 2.51
N MET A 92 6.46 1.62 1.36
CA MET A 92 7.30 0.42 1.25
C MET A 92 8.77 0.66 1.64
N THR A 93 9.28 1.90 1.54
CA THR A 93 10.63 2.25 2.04
C THR A 93 10.64 2.56 3.53
N GLY A 94 9.46 2.65 4.16
CA GLY A 94 9.29 3.17 5.52
C GLY A 94 9.21 4.69 5.60
N ALA A 95 9.17 5.39 4.46
CA ALA A 95 8.98 6.83 4.38
C ALA A 95 7.49 7.23 4.42
N VAL A 96 7.23 8.52 4.59
CA VAL A 96 5.89 9.11 4.61
C VAL A 96 5.65 9.85 3.29
N LEU A 97 4.53 9.57 2.63
CA LEU A 97 4.10 10.31 1.45
C LEU A 97 3.42 11.62 1.87
N ASN A 98 3.83 12.73 1.26
CA ASN A 98 3.13 14.02 1.29
C ASN A 98 2.71 14.37 -0.14
N ALA A 99 1.42 14.24 -0.46
CA ALA A 99 0.89 14.35 -1.82
C ALA A 99 -0.33 15.27 -1.87
#